data_AF-A0A6J5TYI8-F1
#
_entry.id   AF-A0A6J5TYI8-F1
#
_cell.length_a   1.000
_cell.length_b   1.000
_cell.length_c   1.000
_cell.angle_alpha   90.00
_cell.angle_beta   90.00
_cell.angle_gamma   90.00
#
_symmetry.space_group_name_H-M   'P 1'
#
loop_
_entity.id
_entity.type
_entity.pdbx_description
1 polymer ?
#
loop_
_entity_poly.entity_id
_entity_poly.type
_entity_poly.pdbx_seq_one_letter_code
_entity_poly.pdbx_strand_id
1 'polypeptide(L)'
;MDQEAIPKPKHEKHNQTQASSNETLLFPGLPNHLSQLCLAKINPSILFSVCHSWRRLIYSPSFTPFFSLYALLSPPPDHDPNSPIQFSSLDPISNKWTSLPSPPSDPPLHLLHRHPAYLSRKLPIQTLSVSGCLVLVAATTHKFTPALPRPLVFQPLSKQWSFGPPLPNPRRFCCAGTVGGKVYVASGMGTTYRGDVARSMEEWDMKGKEVSASWVKKAGLKDGRFSREAVEAIGYRGKLWMVNVKGNAIKEGAVYDVEKDTWLDMPQGMLGGWNGPTATSINDDDHHHDHDAMYVVDESKGVLSKYVDENDCWEVVMDSVVLREAEQVCAGRGRVCVVCANGTRIVVVDVVAPLPRIWVVEPPPMLEVVAVHILPRMCRLD
;
A
#
# COMPACT_ATOMS: atom_id res chain seq x y z
N MET A 1 -73.15 25.24 -48.39
CA MET A 1 -72.29 26.36 -47.95
C MET A 1 -72.09 26.10 -46.47
N ASP A 2 -71.21 25.15 -46.22
CA ASP A 2 -71.13 24.38 -44.98
C ASP A 2 -69.86 24.83 -44.26
N GLN A 3 -70.03 25.32 -43.03
CA GLN A 3 -68.95 25.81 -42.19
C GLN A 3 -68.32 24.62 -41.44
N GLU A 4 -67.03 24.43 -41.67
CA GLU A 4 -66.17 23.40 -41.07
C GLU A 4 -66.02 23.58 -39.56
N ALA A 5 -66.04 22.45 -38.86
CA ALA A 5 -65.94 22.33 -37.42
C ALA A 5 -64.48 22.40 -36.93
N ILE A 6 -64.26 23.17 -35.87
CA ILE A 6 -62.99 23.40 -35.17
C ILE A 6 -62.63 22.18 -34.30
N PRO A 7 -61.41 21.60 -34.37
CA PRO A 7 -61.00 20.50 -33.51
C PRO A 7 -60.47 20.98 -32.14
N LYS A 8 -60.86 20.29 -31.07
CA LYS A 8 -60.44 20.52 -29.67
C LYS A 8 -58.98 20.10 -29.44
N PRO A 9 -58.22 20.78 -28.55
CA PRO A 9 -56.83 20.43 -28.28
C PRO A 9 -56.71 19.21 -27.35
N LYS A 10 -55.77 18.33 -27.68
CA LYS A 10 -55.38 17.14 -26.89
C LYS A 10 -54.54 17.58 -25.69
N HIS A 11 -54.90 17.10 -24.50
CA HIS A 11 -54.08 17.22 -23.29
C HIS A 11 -52.81 16.37 -23.43
N GLU A 12 -51.66 17.01 -23.65
CA GLU A 12 -50.36 16.40 -23.44
C GLU A 12 -50.02 16.44 -21.94
N LYS A 13 -50.03 15.28 -21.30
CA LYS A 13 -49.46 15.10 -19.96
C LYS A 13 -47.94 15.17 -20.08
N HIS A 14 -47.35 16.31 -19.74
CA HIS A 14 -45.93 16.42 -19.44
C HIS A 14 -45.65 15.61 -18.17
N ASN A 15 -45.14 14.39 -18.32
CA ASN A 15 -44.54 13.63 -17.23
C ASN A 15 -43.23 14.32 -16.82
N GLN A 16 -43.31 15.30 -15.92
CA GLN A 16 -42.16 15.69 -15.11
C GLN A 16 -41.88 14.54 -14.14
N THR A 17 -40.95 13.67 -14.51
CA THR A 17 -40.32 12.74 -13.57
C THR A 17 -39.44 13.58 -12.64
N GLN A 18 -40.03 14.14 -11.58
CA GLN A 18 -39.28 14.60 -10.42
C GLN A 18 -38.64 13.37 -9.78
N ALA A 19 -37.43 13.03 -10.22
CA ALA A 19 -36.50 12.25 -9.42
C ALA A 19 -36.06 13.16 -8.25
N SER A 20 -36.91 13.28 -7.24
CA SER A 20 -36.51 13.81 -5.93
C SER A 20 -35.64 12.76 -5.25
N SER A 21 -34.35 12.75 -5.59
CA SER A 21 -33.37 12.19 -4.67
C SER A 21 -33.54 12.95 -3.35
N ASN A 22 -33.96 12.26 -2.30
CA ASN A 22 -33.94 12.76 -0.92
C ASN A 22 -32.48 13.00 -0.49
N GLU A 23 -31.84 14.01 -1.07
CA GLU A 23 -30.54 14.49 -0.63
C GLU A 23 -30.75 15.15 0.73
N THR A 24 -30.45 14.39 1.79
CA THR A 24 -30.50 14.91 3.15
C THR A 24 -29.51 16.08 3.24
N LEU A 25 -30.01 17.29 3.49
CA LEU A 25 -29.18 18.49 3.60
C LEU A 25 -28.15 18.32 4.74
N LEU A 26 -26.88 18.57 4.45
CA LEU A 26 -25.79 18.48 5.43
C LEU A 26 -25.76 19.66 6.40
N PHE A 27 -26.10 20.85 5.90
CA PHE A 27 -26.35 22.05 6.67
C PHE A 27 -27.70 22.66 6.25
N PRO A 28 -28.51 23.18 7.19
CA PRO A 28 -29.69 23.95 6.84
C PRO A 28 -29.30 25.19 6.01
N GLY A 29 -29.92 25.38 4.84
CA GLY A 29 -29.74 26.59 4.02
C GLY A 29 -28.46 26.65 3.17
N LEU A 30 -27.61 25.62 3.20
CA LEU A 30 -26.41 25.54 2.36
C LEU A 30 -26.49 24.34 1.40
N PRO A 31 -26.21 24.51 0.10
CA PRO A 31 -26.10 23.39 -0.83
C PRO A 31 -25.09 22.33 -0.37
N ASN A 32 -25.36 21.06 -0.68
CA ASN A 32 -24.52 19.94 -0.23
C ASN A 32 -23.07 20.03 -0.74
N HIS A 33 -22.83 20.51 -1.97
CA HIS A 33 -21.47 20.65 -2.50
C HIS A 33 -20.63 21.67 -1.68
N LEU A 34 -21.20 22.82 -1.29
CA LEU A 34 -20.51 23.78 -0.42
C LEU A 34 -20.34 23.23 1.00
N SER A 35 -21.36 22.53 1.51
CA SER A 35 -21.32 21.87 2.81
C SER A 35 -20.16 20.88 2.89
N GLN A 36 -19.95 20.07 1.85
CA GLN A 36 -18.86 19.10 1.77
C GLN A 36 -17.49 19.78 1.78
N LEU A 37 -17.31 20.90 1.06
CA LEU A 37 -16.05 21.66 1.07
C LEU A 37 -15.72 22.22 2.45
N CYS A 38 -16.72 22.67 3.20
CA CYS A 38 -16.54 23.14 4.58
C CYS A 38 -16.16 21.97 5.50
N LEU A 39 -16.89 20.86 5.42
CA LEU A 39 -16.67 19.69 6.27
C LEU A 39 -15.33 19.00 5.97
N ALA A 40 -14.84 19.04 4.72
CA ALA A 40 -13.54 18.47 4.33
C ALA A 40 -12.35 19.09 5.07
N LYS A 41 -12.51 20.29 5.65
CA LYS A 41 -11.46 20.97 6.44
C LYS A 41 -11.41 20.50 7.90
N ILE A 42 -12.41 19.74 8.35
CA ILE A 42 -12.54 19.31 9.75
C ILE A 42 -12.00 17.88 9.87
N ASN A 43 -11.34 17.58 10.98
CA ASN A 43 -10.86 16.23 11.25
C ASN A 43 -12.04 15.22 11.20
N PRO A 44 -11.95 14.16 10.38
CA PRO A 44 -13.02 13.18 10.23
C PRO A 44 -13.51 12.54 11.53
N SER A 45 -12.64 12.42 12.55
CA SER A 45 -13.00 11.88 13.86
C SER A 45 -14.00 12.78 14.59
N ILE A 46 -13.88 14.11 14.42
CA ILE A 46 -14.85 15.07 14.95
C ILE A 46 -16.19 14.88 14.22
N LEU A 47 -16.16 14.87 12.89
CA LEU A 47 -17.36 14.69 12.06
C LEU A 47 -18.13 13.40 12.39
N PHE A 48 -17.42 12.30 12.65
CA PHE A 48 -18.01 11.01 13.03
C PHE A 48 -18.83 11.07 14.33
N SER A 49 -18.46 11.99 15.24
CA SER A 49 -19.07 12.13 16.56
C SER A 49 -20.34 13.00 16.55
N VAL A 50 -20.51 13.87 15.56
CA VAL A 50 -21.58 14.89 15.55
C VAL A 50 -22.96 14.30 15.23
N CYS A 51 -23.13 13.65 14.08
CA CYS A 51 -24.44 13.10 13.69
C CYS A 51 -24.30 11.96 12.67
N HIS A 52 -25.38 11.18 12.50
CA HIS A 52 -25.40 10.06 11.55
C HIS A 52 -25.25 10.48 10.08
N SER A 53 -25.72 11.68 9.71
CA SER A 53 -25.59 12.20 8.34
C SER A 53 -24.12 12.46 8.00
N TRP A 54 -23.39 13.14 8.89
CA TRP A 54 -21.96 13.41 8.70
C TRP A 54 -21.12 12.15 8.83
N ARG A 55 -21.50 11.22 9.71
CA ARG A 55 -20.90 9.89 9.74
C ARG A 55 -21.03 9.18 8.40
N ARG A 56 -22.20 9.18 7.77
CA ARG A 56 -22.38 8.60 6.42
C ARG A 56 -21.56 9.36 5.37
N LEU A 57 -21.61 10.69 5.40
CA LEU A 57 -20.84 11.54 4.49
C LEU A 57 -19.36 11.19 4.54
N ILE A 58 -18.77 11.10 5.75
CA ILE A 58 -17.34 10.86 5.81
C ILE A 58 -16.98 9.54 5.16
N TYR A 59 -17.85 8.52 5.03
CA TYR A 59 -17.66 7.24 4.31
C TYR A 59 -18.10 7.22 2.83
N SER A 60 -18.70 8.30 2.34
CA SER A 60 -19.14 8.44 0.95
C SER A 60 -17.95 8.57 -0.02
N PRO A 61 -18.12 8.15 -1.29
CA PRO A 61 -17.18 8.47 -2.37
C PRO A 61 -16.99 9.97 -2.62
N SER A 62 -17.95 10.81 -2.23
CA SER A 62 -17.90 12.27 -2.46
C SER A 62 -17.03 13.02 -1.44
N PHE A 63 -16.64 12.37 -0.34
CA PHE A 63 -15.80 12.98 0.69
C PHE A 63 -14.34 12.57 0.47
N THR A 64 -13.41 13.52 0.59
CA THR A 64 -11.97 13.24 0.49
C THR A 64 -11.59 12.13 1.47
N PRO A 65 -11.05 10.99 1.01
CA PRO A 65 -10.83 9.85 1.86
C PRO A 65 -9.74 10.15 2.88
N PHE A 66 -10.04 9.92 4.16
CA PHE A 66 -9.00 9.69 5.15
C PHE A 66 -8.36 8.32 4.91
N PHE A 67 -7.24 8.07 5.60
CA PHE A 67 -6.42 6.88 5.37
C PHE A 67 -6.71 5.82 6.44
N SER A 68 -6.67 4.56 6.03
CA SER A 68 -6.81 3.37 6.87
C SER A 68 -5.54 2.55 6.82
N LEU A 69 -5.36 1.71 7.84
CA LEU A 69 -4.28 0.74 7.87
C LEU A 69 -4.78 -0.55 7.22
N TYR A 70 -4.09 -1.01 6.18
CA TYR A 70 -4.35 -2.27 5.50
C TYR A 70 -3.32 -3.30 5.94
N ALA A 71 -3.75 -4.53 6.14
CA ALA A 71 -2.90 -5.63 6.56
C ALA A 71 -3.16 -6.88 5.72
N LEU A 72 -2.07 -7.55 5.36
CA LEU A 72 -2.10 -8.95 4.96
C LEU A 72 -1.97 -9.80 6.21
N LEU A 73 -2.83 -10.80 6.34
CA LEU A 73 -2.95 -11.61 7.54
C LEU A 73 -2.78 -13.08 7.18
N SER A 74 -1.91 -13.77 7.91
CA SER A 74 -1.71 -15.21 7.83
C SER A 74 -2.26 -15.85 9.10
N PRO A 75 -2.87 -17.04 9.01
CA PRO A 75 -3.15 -17.82 10.20
C PRO A 75 -1.84 -18.33 10.84
N PRO A 76 -1.87 -18.64 12.16
CA PRO A 76 -0.73 -19.13 12.91
C PRO A 76 -0.30 -20.53 12.43
N PRO A 77 0.91 -20.97 12.78
CA PRO A 77 1.53 -22.15 12.18
C PRO A 77 0.82 -23.47 12.53
N ASP A 78 0.03 -23.51 13.59
CA ASP A 78 -0.74 -24.69 14.03
C ASP A 78 -2.03 -24.94 13.22
N HIS A 79 -2.37 -24.02 12.31
CA HIS A 79 -3.54 -24.15 11.43
C HIS A 79 -3.20 -24.79 10.08
N ASP A 80 -4.24 -25.18 9.32
CA ASP A 80 -4.09 -25.78 8.00
C ASP A 80 -3.12 -24.96 7.12
N PRO A 81 -1.99 -25.54 6.67
CA PRO A 81 -0.99 -24.85 5.85
C PRO A 81 -1.53 -24.35 4.50
N ASN A 82 -2.72 -24.82 4.08
CA ASN A 82 -3.42 -24.33 2.90
C ASN A 82 -4.34 -23.13 3.17
N SER A 83 -4.41 -22.65 4.42
CA SER A 83 -5.27 -21.54 4.76
C SER A 83 -4.85 -20.27 4.00
N PRO A 84 -5.79 -19.58 3.33
CA PRO A 84 -5.45 -18.47 2.46
C PRO A 84 -5.01 -17.24 3.25
N ILE A 85 -4.14 -16.44 2.62
CA ILE A 85 -3.81 -15.10 3.10
C ILE A 85 -5.07 -14.24 3.05
N GLN A 86 -5.37 -13.60 4.16
CA GLN A 86 -6.52 -12.71 4.30
C GLN A 86 -6.06 -11.27 4.13
N PHE A 87 -6.98 -10.43 3.65
CA PHE A 87 -6.75 -9.01 3.48
C PHE A 87 -7.77 -8.26 4.33
N SER A 88 -7.30 -7.39 5.21
CA SER A 88 -8.17 -6.61 6.11
C SER A 88 -7.73 -5.16 6.19
N SER A 89 -8.66 -4.28 6.54
CA SER A 89 -8.39 -2.87 6.82
C SER A 89 -8.88 -2.51 8.22
N LEU A 90 -8.07 -1.78 8.97
CA LEU A 90 -8.46 -1.12 10.21
C LEU A 90 -8.90 0.32 9.92
N ASP A 91 -10.13 0.60 10.31
CA ASP A 91 -10.67 1.96 10.32
C ASP A 91 -10.16 2.71 11.56
N PRO A 92 -9.36 3.77 11.41
CA PRO A 92 -8.77 4.48 12.54
C PRO A 92 -9.78 5.28 13.37
N ILE A 93 -10.97 5.57 12.84
CA ILE A 93 -12.00 6.34 13.56
C ILE A 93 -12.87 5.41 14.38
N SER A 94 -13.33 4.31 13.77
CA SER A 94 -14.18 3.33 14.46
C SER A 94 -13.41 2.25 15.22
N ASN A 95 -12.09 2.16 15.00
CA ASN A 95 -11.19 1.13 15.53
C ASN A 95 -11.68 -0.30 15.24
N LYS A 96 -12.19 -0.52 14.03
CA LYS A 96 -12.72 -1.81 13.59
C LYS A 96 -11.96 -2.35 12.40
N TRP A 97 -11.61 -3.63 12.48
CA TRP A 97 -11.11 -4.41 11.36
C TRP A 97 -12.27 -4.83 10.46
N THR A 98 -12.09 -4.69 9.15
CA THR A 98 -13.03 -5.17 8.13
C THR A 98 -12.27 -5.90 7.04
N SER A 99 -12.72 -7.09 6.67
CA SER A 99 -12.16 -7.85 5.55
C SER A 99 -12.37 -7.13 4.23
N LEU A 100 -11.37 -7.19 3.36
CA LEU A 100 -11.51 -6.77 1.97
C LEU A 100 -12.38 -7.78 1.21
N PRO A 101 -13.00 -7.36 0.09
CA PRO A 101 -13.60 -8.29 -0.86
C PRO A 101 -12.61 -9.37 -1.28
N SER A 102 -13.09 -10.58 -1.55
CA SER A 102 -12.24 -11.66 -2.01
C SER A 102 -11.55 -11.30 -3.34
N PRO A 103 -10.27 -11.65 -3.51
CA PRO A 103 -9.61 -11.55 -4.82
C PRO A 103 -10.32 -12.44 -5.86
N PRO A 104 -10.05 -12.25 -7.16
CA PRO A 104 -10.62 -13.07 -8.22
C PRO A 104 -10.37 -14.57 -7.97
N SER A 105 -11.40 -15.40 -8.20
CA SER A 105 -11.33 -16.85 -7.97
C SER A 105 -10.66 -17.63 -9.11
N ASP A 106 -10.45 -17.00 -10.27
CA ASP A 106 -9.80 -17.60 -11.42
C ASP A 106 -8.68 -16.69 -11.98
N PRO A 107 -7.41 -17.11 -11.92
CA PRO A 107 -6.92 -18.28 -11.17
C PRO A 107 -7.02 -18.06 -9.65
N PRO A 108 -7.24 -19.11 -8.83
CA PRO A 108 -7.36 -18.96 -7.38
C PRO A 108 -6.04 -18.49 -6.76
N LEU A 109 -6.13 -17.49 -5.87
CA LEU A 109 -4.97 -16.95 -5.18
C LEU A 109 -4.57 -17.84 -3.99
N HIS A 110 -3.63 -18.76 -4.23
CA HIS A 110 -3.09 -19.66 -3.20
C HIS A 110 -1.60 -19.38 -2.96
N LEU A 111 -1.34 -18.47 -2.01
CA LEU A 111 0.00 -18.05 -1.60
C LEU A 111 0.47 -18.85 -0.40
N LEU A 112 1.74 -19.27 -0.39
CA LEU A 112 2.38 -19.82 0.78
C LEU A 112 3.12 -18.71 1.52
N HIS A 113 2.74 -18.47 2.77
CA HIS A 113 3.56 -17.70 3.71
C HIS A 113 4.48 -18.62 4.54
N ARG A 114 4.01 -19.83 4.84
CA ARG A 114 4.76 -20.87 5.55
C ARG A 114 4.57 -22.21 4.86
N HIS A 115 5.47 -23.15 5.13
CA HIS A 115 5.32 -24.52 4.66
C HIS A 115 5.73 -25.51 5.76
N PRO A 116 4.95 -26.59 6.01
CA PRO A 116 5.23 -27.53 7.10
C PRO A 116 6.62 -28.18 7.03
N ALA A 117 7.13 -28.43 5.82
CA ALA A 117 8.48 -28.98 5.63
C ALA A 117 9.62 -27.96 5.81
N TYR A 118 9.30 -26.66 5.92
CA TYR A 118 10.27 -25.56 6.07
C TYR A 118 9.92 -24.71 7.29
N LEU A 119 9.87 -25.34 8.47
CA LEU A 119 9.37 -24.75 9.72
C LEU A 119 10.02 -23.41 10.11
N SER A 120 11.26 -23.15 9.67
CA SER A 120 11.99 -21.92 10.00
C SER A 120 11.97 -20.84 8.90
N ARG A 121 11.32 -21.07 7.76
CA ARG A 121 11.32 -20.12 6.63
C ARG A 121 9.94 -19.51 6.38
N LYS A 122 9.85 -18.19 6.57
CA LYS A 122 8.77 -17.36 6.02
C LYS A 122 9.03 -17.14 4.53
N LEU A 123 8.06 -17.49 3.70
CA LEU A 123 8.07 -17.18 2.27
C LEU A 123 7.54 -15.75 2.09
N PRO A 124 8.30 -14.88 1.41
CA PRO A 124 7.94 -13.48 1.27
C PRO A 124 6.74 -13.33 0.33
N ILE A 125 5.88 -12.39 0.71
CA ILE A 125 4.76 -11.91 -0.08
C ILE A 125 5.02 -10.42 -0.27
N GLN A 126 5.37 -10.03 -1.49
CA GLN A 126 5.75 -8.65 -1.81
C GLN A 126 4.53 -7.86 -2.25
N THR A 127 4.14 -6.93 -1.39
CA THR A 127 3.05 -5.98 -1.61
C THR A 127 3.56 -4.55 -1.58
N LEU A 128 2.90 -3.66 -2.32
CA LEU A 128 3.28 -2.27 -2.49
C LEU A 128 2.05 -1.36 -2.35
N SER A 129 2.29 -0.13 -1.89
CA SER A 129 1.33 0.97 -1.97
C SER A 129 1.72 1.91 -3.10
N VAL A 130 0.81 2.14 -4.05
CA VAL A 130 1.06 3.01 -5.21
C VAL A 130 -0.22 3.62 -5.71
N SER A 131 -0.24 4.93 -5.91
CA SER A 131 -1.40 5.66 -6.45
C SER A 131 -2.70 5.37 -5.69
N GLY A 132 -2.63 5.21 -4.37
CA GLY A 132 -3.77 4.87 -3.51
C GLY A 132 -4.28 3.43 -3.61
N CYS A 133 -3.57 2.54 -4.31
CA CYS A 133 -3.89 1.13 -4.46
C CYS A 133 -2.93 0.22 -3.68
N LEU A 134 -3.43 -0.94 -3.28
CA LEU A 134 -2.60 -2.06 -2.81
C LEU A 134 -2.25 -2.95 -3.99
N VAL A 135 -0.97 -3.25 -4.19
CA VAL A 135 -0.50 -4.10 -5.28
C VAL A 135 0.25 -5.28 -4.74
N LEU A 136 -0.21 -6.49 -5.04
CA LEU A 136 0.51 -7.73 -4.80
C LEU A 136 1.32 -8.08 -6.07
N VAL A 137 2.64 -8.07 -5.95
CA VAL A 137 3.55 -8.16 -7.11
C VAL A 137 4.20 -9.53 -7.24
N ALA A 138 4.72 -10.08 -6.15
CA ALA A 138 5.47 -11.34 -6.16
C ALA A 138 5.24 -12.15 -4.88
N ALA A 139 5.15 -13.46 -5.01
CA ALA A 139 5.00 -14.41 -3.90
C ALA A 139 5.38 -15.83 -4.35
N THR A 140 5.33 -16.80 -3.43
CA THR A 140 5.43 -18.24 -3.75
C THR A 140 4.05 -18.90 -3.63
N THR A 141 3.65 -19.71 -4.61
CA THR A 141 2.37 -20.46 -4.54
C THR A 141 2.51 -21.77 -3.78
N HIS A 142 1.37 -22.41 -3.50
CA HIS A 142 1.30 -23.80 -3.03
C HIS A 142 2.05 -24.81 -3.91
N LYS A 143 2.27 -24.52 -5.20
CA LYS A 143 3.07 -25.37 -6.11
C LYS A 143 4.56 -25.03 -6.12
N PHE A 144 5.02 -24.19 -5.18
CA PHE A 144 6.39 -23.67 -5.10
C PHE A 144 6.88 -22.91 -6.35
N THR A 145 5.99 -22.54 -7.25
CA THR A 145 6.29 -21.71 -8.43
C THR A 145 6.23 -20.22 -8.09
N PRO A 146 6.92 -19.35 -8.85
CA PRO A 146 6.69 -17.91 -8.80
C PRO A 146 5.21 -17.64 -9.04
N ALA A 147 4.58 -16.91 -8.12
CA ALA A 147 3.15 -17.01 -7.96
C ALA A 147 2.28 -16.18 -8.88
N LEU A 148 2.82 -15.07 -9.39
CA LEU A 148 1.97 -14.08 -10.00
C LEU A 148 2.43 -13.85 -11.43
N PRO A 149 1.74 -14.43 -12.43
CA PRO A 149 1.97 -14.08 -13.81
C PRO A 149 1.55 -12.62 -14.10
N ARG A 150 0.63 -12.09 -13.28
CA ARG A 150 0.13 -10.72 -13.32
C ARG A 150 0.06 -10.21 -11.87
N PRO A 151 0.46 -8.96 -11.60
CA PRO A 151 0.20 -8.34 -10.31
C PRO A 151 -1.31 -8.27 -10.04
N LEU A 152 -1.70 -8.33 -8.78
CA LEU A 152 -3.07 -8.14 -8.36
C LEU A 152 -3.21 -6.78 -7.68
N VAL A 153 -4.16 -5.96 -8.13
CA VAL A 153 -4.37 -4.59 -7.67
C VAL A 153 -5.71 -4.51 -6.95
N PHE A 154 -5.70 -4.03 -5.71
CA PHE A 154 -6.90 -3.64 -5.01
C PHE A 154 -7.02 -2.12 -4.96
N GLN A 155 -8.17 -1.60 -5.39
CA GLN A 155 -8.50 -0.20 -5.32
C GLN A 155 -9.50 0.05 -4.17
N PRO A 156 -9.10 0.69 -3.06
CA PRO A 156 -9.96 0.91 -1.90
C PRO A 156 -11.26 1.66 -2.18
N LEU A 157 -11.21 2.66 -3.05
CA LEU A 157 -12.34 3.56 -3.31
C LEU A 157 -13.49 2.84 -4.06
N SER A 158 -13.15 1.96 -4.99
CA SER A 158 -14.11 1.12 -5.73
C SER A 158 -14.35 -0.23 -5.07
N LYS A 159 -13.48 -0.63 -4.13
CA LYS A 159 -13.43 -1.98 -3.51
C LYS A 159 -13.29 -3.10 -4.53
N GLN A 160 -12.61 -2.83 -5.63
CA GLN A 160 -12.46 -3.81 -6.69
C GLN A 160 -11.03 -4.31 -6.75
N TRP A 161 -10.93 -5.60 -7.05
CA TRP A 161 -9.69 -6.21 -7.48
C TRP A 161 -9.61 -6.20 -9.01
N SER A 162 -8.44 -5.93 -9.53
CA SER A 162 -8.12 -6.05 -10.94
C SER A 162 -6.74 -6.65 -11.13
N PHE A 163 -6.49 -7.19 -12.31
CA PHE A 163 -5.17 -7.70 -12.65
C PHE A 163 -4.37 -6.64 -13.40
N GLY A 164 -3.11 -6.45 -13.00
CA GLY A 164 -2.12 -5.67 -13.75
C GLY A 164 -1.67 -6.36 -15.05
N PRO A 165 -0.70 -5.78 -15.77
CA PRO A 165 -0.12 -6.39 -16.96
C PRO A 165 0.67 -7.66 -16.64
N PRO A 166 0.78 -8.60 -17.59
CA PRO A 166 1.59 -9.81 -17.41
C PRO A 166 3.06 -9.47 -17.24
N LEU A 167 3.67 -9.99 -16.17
CA LEU A 167 5.10 -9.89 -15.93
C LEU A 167 5.85 -10.62 -17.05
N PRO A 168 6.86 -9.99 -17.70
CA PRO A 168 7.65 -10.65 -18.75
C PRO A 168 8.35 -11.91 -18.24
N ASN A 169 8.82 -11.87 -17.00
CA ASN A 169 9.37 -13.02 -16.30
C ASN A 169 8.77 -13.08 -14.89
N PRO A 170 7.74 -13.92 -14.66
CA PRO A 170 7.20 -14.16 -13.33
C PRO A 170 8.30 -14.65 -12.39
N ARG A 171 8.47 -13.96 -11.26
CA ARG A 171 9.61 -14.14 -10.37
C ARG A 171 9.23 -13.98 -8.91
N ARG A 172 10.06 -14.52 -8.02
CA ARG A 172 10.04 -14.34 -6.57
C ARG A 172 11.40 -13.87 -6.09
N PHE A 173 11.49 -13.50 -4.82
CA PHE A 173 12.74 -13.04 -4.21
C PHE A 173 13.37 -11.90 -5.02
N CYS A 174 12.55 -10.97 -5.49
CA CYS A 174 13.00 -9.82 -6.27
C CYS A 174 13.08 -8.58 -5.37
N CYS A 175 13.69 -7.52 -5.90
CA CYS A 175 13.48 -6.17 -5.40
C CYS A 175 12.14 -5.68 -5.93
N ALA A 176 11.29 -5.12 -5.07
CA ALA A 176 10.04 -4.50 -5.49
C ALA A 176 9.84 -3.17 -4.77
N GLY A 177 9.44 -2.13 -5.52
CA GLY A 177 9.35 -0.77 -5.00
C GLY A 177 8.53 0.15 -5.88
N THR A 178 8.32 1.38 -5.41
CA THR A 178 7.49 2.38 -6.10
C THR A 178 8.15 3.74 -6.10
N VAL A 179 8.06 4.47 -7.22
CA VAL A 179 8.45 5.88 -7.32
C VAL A 179 7.50 6.57 -8.30
N GLY A 180 6.97 7.74 -7.92
CA GLY A 180 6.20 8.59 -8.84
C GLY A 180 4.91 7.98 -9.40
N GLY A 181 4.31 7.01 -8.71
CA GLY A 181 3.12 6.28 -9.19
C GLY A 181 3.44 5.10 -10.12
N LYS A 182 4.72 4.70 -10.22
CA LYS A 182 5.19 3.57 -11.00
C LYS A 182 5.67 2.46 -10.07
N VAL A 183 5.50 1.21 -10.51
CA VAL A 183 5.99 0.00 -9.86
C VAL A 183 7.27 -0.46 -10.54
N TYR A 184 8.26 -0.86 -9.75
CA TYR A 184 9.51 -1.40 -10.24
C TYR A 184 9.75 -2.78 -9.66
N VAL A 185 10.20 -3.69 -10.52
CA VAL A 185 10.64 -5.03 -10.15
C VAL A 185 12.03 -5.25 -10.70
N ALA A 186 12.99 -5.59 -9.84
CA ALA A 186 14.36 -5.88 -10.24
C ALA A 186 14.84 -7.22 -9.68
N SER A 187 15.76 -7.86 -10.38
CA SER A 187 16.38 -9.11 -9.95
C SER A 187 15.37 -10.23 -9.66
N GLY A 188 15.68 -11.13 -8.73
CA GLY A 188 14.88 -12.30 -8.38
C GLY A 188 15.05 -13.48 -9.32
N MET A 189 14.24 -14.51 -9.07
CA MET A 189 14.32 -15.78 -9.79
C MET A 189 12.93 -16.33 -10.14
N GLY A 190 12.85 -16.91 -11.34
CA GLY A 190 11.67 -17.65 -11.79
C GLY A 190 11.61 -19.05 -11.21
N THR A 191 11.01 -19.98 -11.96
CA THR A 191 11.01 -21.42 -11.62
C THR A 191 12.42 -22.00 -11.60
N THR A 192 13.26 -21.53 -12.53
CA THR A 192 14.69 -21.85 -12.63
C THR A 192 15.52 -20.58 -12.52
N TYR A 193 16.76 -20.72 -12.07
CA TYR A 193 17.70 -19.60 -12.03
C TYR A 193 18.13 -19.21 -13.44
N ARG A 194 18.09 -17.91 -13.72
CA ARG A 194 18.43 -17.31 -15.00
C ARG A 194 19.18 -16.00 -14.76
N GLY A 195 20.44 -15.94 -15.17
CA GLY A 195 21.32 -14.79 -14.88
C GLY A 195 20.94 -13.50 -15.61
N ASP A 196 20.20 -13.60 -16.72
CA ASP A 196 19.60 -12.45 -17.41
C ASP A 196 18.41 -11.88 -16.62
N VAL A 197 17.55 -12.74 -16.06
CA VAL A 197 16.42 -12.35 -15.19
C VAL A 197 16.93 -11.76 -13.87
N ALA A 198 17.92 -12.41 -13.25
CA ALA A 198 18.54 -11.95 -12.01
C ALA A 198 19.18 -10.55 -12.11
N ARG A 199 19.52 -10.12 -13.33
CA ARG A 199 20.05 -8.78 -13.62
C ARG A 199 19.03 -7.82 -14.20
N SER A 200 17.84 -8.29 -14.57
CA SER A 200 16.85 -7.43 -15.25
C SER A 200 16.10 -6.52 -14.28
N MET A 201 15.57 -5.44 -14.83
CA MET A 201 14.65 -4.54 -14.15
C MET A 201 13.51 -4.17 -15.09
N GLU A 202 12.31 -4.14 -14.55
CA GLU A 202 11.09 -3.76 -15.24
C GLU A 202 10.33 -2.68 -14.47
N GLU A 203 9.73 -1.76 -15.22
CA GLU A 203 8.89 -0.66 -14.76
C GLU A 203 7.46 -0.86 -15.26
N TRP A 204 6.47 -0.59 -14.41
CA TRP A 204 5.07 -0.52 -14.79
C TRP A 204 4.45 0.79 -14.28
N ASP A 205 3.96 1.60 -15.22
CA ASP A 205 3.25 2.84 -14.90
C ASP A 205 1.77 2.57 -14.59
N MET A 206 1.34 2.96 -13.38
CA MET A 206 -0.06 2.81 -12.94
C MET A 206 -0.90 4.08 -13.09
N LYS A 207 -0.31 5.19 -13.54
CA LYS A 207 -1.05 6.44 -13.84
C LYS A 207 -1.65 6.46 -15.24
N GLY A 208 -1.24 5.54 -16.12
CA GLY A 208 -1.78 5.43 -17.47
C GLY A 208 -3.29 5.14 -17.47
N LYS A 209 -4.07 5.92 -18.23
CA LYS A 209 -5.52 5.71 -18.41
C LYS A 209 -5.86 4.44 -19.20
N GLU A 210 -4.89 3.82 -19.85
CA GLU A 210 -5.08 2.55 -20.57
C GLU A 210 -4.72 1.37 -19.70
N VAL A 211 -5.69 0.45 -19.55
CA VAL A 211 -5.62 -0.83 -18.84
C VAL A 211 -4.57 -1.79 -19.45
N SER A 212 -3.90 -1.39 -20.53
CA SER A 212 -2.83 -2.12 -21.23
C SER A 212 -1.44 -1.48 -21.08
N ALA A 213 -1.17 -0.73 -20.01
CA ALA A 213 0.20 -0.32 -19.67
C ALA A 213 1.06 -1.57 -19.44
N SER A 214 1.98 -1.87 -20.35
CA SER A 214 2.87 -3.03 -20.28
C SER A 214 4.10 -2.74 -19.41
N TRP A 215 4.79 -3.79 -19.00
CA TRP A 215 6.09 -3.65 -18.35
C TRP A 215 7.14 -3.17 -19.35
N VAL A 216 7.86 -2.11 -18.98
CA VAL A 216 8.97 -1.53 -19.74
C VAL A 216 10.29 -1.98 -19.14
N LYS A 217 11.19 -2.50 -19.97
CA LYS A 217 12.54 -2.89 -19.52
C LYS A 217 13.38 -1.65 -19.21
N LYS A 218 14.07 -1.68 -18.08
CA LYS A 218 14.99 -0.63 -17.59
C LYS A 218 16.43 -1.15 -17.53
N ALA A 219 17.38 -0.28 -17.19
CA ALA A 219 18.77 -0.64 -17.01
C ALA A 219 18.90 -1.76 -15.97
N GLY A 220 19.62 -2.82 -16.34
CA GLY A 220 19.83 -3.97 -15.48
C GLY A 220 20.95 -3.75 -14.46
N LEU A 221 20.92 -4.55 -13.39
CA LEU A 221 22.02 -4.70 -12.46
C LEU A 221 23.24 -5.31 -13.16
N LYS A 222 24.44 -4.97 -12.65
CA LYS A 222 25.70 -5.57 -13.11
C LYS A 222 25.77 -7.08 -12.81
N ASP A 223 25.19 -7.49 -11.69
CA ASP A 223 25.18 -8.86 -11.14
C ASP A 223 23.80 -9.24 -10.58
N GLY A 224 23.67 -10.47 -10.10
CA GLY A 224 22.43 -11.01 -9.53
C GLY A 224 22.37 -10.96 -8.00
N ARG A 225 23.03 -10.01 -7.33
CA ARG A 225 23.16 -10.02 -5.86
C ARG A 225 21.84 -10.07 -5.09
N PHE A 226 20.77 -9.50 -5.66
CA PHE A 226 19.44 -9.49 -5.06
C PHE A 226 18.54 -10.66 -5.51
N SER A 227 19.06 -11.69 -6.17
CA SER A 227 18.20 -12.70 -6.82
C SER A 227 17.69 -13.81 -5.90
N ARG A 228 18.04 -13.78 -4.61
CA ARG A 228 17.78 -14.86 -3.65
C ARG A 228 17.04 -14.41 -2.39
N GLU A 229 16.66 -13.15 -2.31
CA GLU A 229 15.90 -12.60 -1.20
C GLU A 229 14.91 -11.55 -1.68
N ALA A 230 13.78 -11.42 -0.98
CA ALA A 230 12.83 -10.35 -1.26
C ALA A 230 13.34 -9.06 -0.63
N VAL A 231 13.64 -8.07 -1.46
CA VAL A 231 14.12 -6.76 -1.03
C VAL A 231 13.04 -5.72 -1.28
N GLU A 232 12.79 -4.88 -0.29
CA GLU A 232 11.97 -3.69 -0.45
C GLU A 232 12.83 -2.60 -1.09
N ALA A 233 12.49 -2.20 -2.32
CA ALA A 233 13.14 -1.10 -2.99
C ALA A 233 12.45 0.21 -2.57
N ILE A 234 13.07 0.94 -1.65
CA ILE A 234 12.48 2.11 -1.03
C ILE A 234 12.55 3.28 -1.99
N GLY A 235 11.40 3.78 -2.43
CA GLY A 235 11.31 4.99 -3.22
C GLY A 235 11.56 6.22 -2.35
N TYR A 236 12.58 7.00 -2.69
CA TYR A 236 12.90 8.25 -1.99
C TYR A 236 13.59 9.22 -2.95
N ARG A 237 13.03 10.44 -3.08
CA ARG A 237 13.57 11.53 -3.90
C ARG A 237 13.94 11.11 -5.33
N GLY A 238 13.00 10.45 -6.01
CA GLY A 238 13.18 10.00 -7.39
C GLY A 238 14.14 8.83 -7.58
N LYS A 239 14.58 8.17 -6.50
CA LYS A 239 15.47 7.00 -6.57
C LYS A 239 14.85 5.81 -5.84
N LEU A 240 15.28 4.61 -6.22
CA LEU A 240 14.99 3.38 -5.51
C LEU A 240 16.24 2.92 -4.77
N TRP A 241 16.11 2.78 -3.45
CA TRP A 241 17.19 2.40 -2.56
C TRP A 241 16.98 0.96 -2.10
N MET A 242 17.98 0.10 -2.29
CA MET A 242 17.89 -1.33 -2.03
C MET A 242 19.07 -1.77 -1.18
N VAL A 243 18.79 -2.43 -0.06
CA VAL A 243 19.80 -3.03 0.81
C VAL A 243 19.50 -4.52 0.91
N ASN A 244 20.54 -5.32 0.65
CA ASN A 244 20.45 -6.76 0.80
C ASN A 244 20.51 -7.13 2.29
N VAL A 245 19.84 -8.20 2.71
CA VAL A 245 19.84 -8.72 4.10
C VAL A 245 19.35 -7.72 5.19
N LYS A 246 18.43 -8.15 6.06
CA LYS A 246 18.02 -7.37 7.24
C LYS A 246 19.02 -7.56 8.40
N GLY A 247 19.19 -6.56 9.26
CA GLY A 247 19.99 -6.68 10.50
C GLY A 247 21.50 -6.43 10.34
N ASN A 248 22.33 -7.19 11.07
CA ASN A 248 23.78 -6.92 11.24
C ASN A 248 24.70 -7.76 10.33
N ALA A 249 24.17 -8.42 9.30
CA ALA A 249 24.99 -9.16 8.34
C ALA A 249 25.81 -8.20 7.44
N ILE A 250 26.71 -8.76 6.62
CA ILE A 250 27.40 -7.98 5.58
C ILE A 250 26.37 -7.51 4.56
N LYS A 251 26.18 -6.18 4.49
CA LYS A 251 25.21 -5.54 3.61
C LYS A 251 25.86 -5.05 2.33
N GLU A 252 25.09 -5.12 1.27
CA GLU A 252 25.36 -4.55 -0.04
C GLU A 252 24.18 -3.66 -0.39
N GLY A 253 24.50 -2.40 -0.71
CA GLY A 253 23.54 -1.40 -1.13
C GLY A 253 23.55 -1.21 -2.65
N ALA A 254 22.42 -0.83 -3.20
CA ALA A 254 22.31 -0.34 -4.57
C ALA A 254 21.29 0.80 -4.64
N VAL A 255 21.56 1.77 -5.50
CA VAL A 255 20.64 2.87 -5.76
C VAL A 255 20.34 2.88 -7.24
N TYR A 256 19.06 2.97 -7.59
CA TYR A 256 18.63 3.14 -8.98
C TYR A 256 18.03 4.54 -9.15
N ASP A 257 18.63 5.31 -10.04
CA ASP A 257 18.18 6.65 -10.43
C ASP A 257 17.11 6.53 -11.52
N VAL A 258 15.85 6.86 -11.18
CA VAL A 258 14.70 6.66 -12.07
C VAL A 258 14.74 7.56 -13.30
N GLU A 259 15.19 8.80 -13.12
CA GLU A 259 15.27 9.79 -14.19
C GLU A 259 16.36 9.40 -15.20
N LYS A 260 17.53 9.02 -14.68
CA LYS A 260 18.69 8.70 -15.51
C LYS A 260 18.70 7.27 -16.04
N ASP A 261 17.84 6.38 -15.52
CA ASP A 261 17.84 4.95 -15.82
C ASP A 261 19.23 4.33 -15.59
N THR A 262 19.81 4.58 -14.42
CA THR A 262 21.17 4.12 -14.08
C THR A 262 21.28 3.64 -12.65
N TRP A 263 22.20 2.70 -12.43
CA TRP A 263 22.56 2.19 -11.11
C TRP A 263 23.77 2.94 -10.56
N LEU A 264 23.66 3.33 -9.29
CA LEU A 264 24.65 4.06 -8.52
C LEU A 264 25.03 3.24 -7.29
N ASP A 265 26.24 3.50 -6.77
CA ASP A 265 26.68 2.95 -5.49
C ASP A 265 25.95 3.66 -4.35
N MET A 266 25.65 2.91 -3.29
CA MET A 266 24.98 3.46 -2.12
C MET A 266 25.98 4.26 -1.24
N PRO A 267 25.61 5.45 -0.75
CA PRO A 267 26.37 6.19 0.26
C PRO A 267 26.63 5.35 1.51
N GLN A 268 27.77 5.57 2.15
CA GLN A 268 28.24 4.73 3.25
C GLN A 268 27.41 4.92 4.52
N GLY A 269 26.98 6.14 4.82
CA GLY A 269 26.18 6.41 6.01
C GLY A 269 24.74 5.90 5.90
N MET A 270 24.13 6.03 4.72
CA MET A 270 22.88 5.35 4.35
C MET A 270 22.98 3.85 4.64
N LEU A 271 23.96 3.16 4.05
CA LEU A 271 24.13 1.71 4.21
C LEU A 271 24.45 1.31 5.66
N GLY A 272 25.29 2.08 6.34
CA GLY A 272 25.75 1.81 7.71
C GLY A 272 24.63 1.86 8.75
N GLY A 273 23.67 2.77 8.60
CA GLY A 273 22.54 2.89 9.53
C GLY A 273 21.29 2.10 9.16
N TRP A 274 21.23 1.50 7.96
CA TRP A 274 20.07 0.73 7.49
C TRP A 274 19.99 -0.65 8.15
N ASN A 275 19.61 -0.71 9.42
CA ASN A 275 19.69 -1.91 10.28
C ASN A 275 18.35 -2.67 10.44
N GLY A 276 17.40 -2.47 9.53
CA GLY A 276 16.12 -3.19 9.59
C GLY A 276 15.11 -2.69 8.54
N PRO A 277 13.80 -2.98 8.73
CA PRO A 277 12.77 -2.56 7.79
C PRO A 277 12.73 -1.04 7.67
N THR A 278 12.53 -0.55 6.45
CA THR A 278 12.58 0.88 6.11
C THR A 278 11.36 1.25 5.29
N ALA A 279 10.82 2.45 5.52
CA ALA A 279 9.73 2.98 4.69
C ALA A 279 9.87 4.49 4.53
N THR A 280 9.19 5.00 3.51
CA THR A 280 9.14 6.42 3.21
C THR A 280 7.75 6.97 3.39
N SER A 281 7.67 8.17 3.94
CA SER A 281 6.47 8.99 3.92
C SER A 281 6.66 10.02 2.80
N ILE A 282 6.03 9.76 1.66
CA ILE A 282 6.01 10.66 0.50
C ILE A 282 4.64 11.35 0.44
N ASN A 283 4.64 12.65 0.17
CA ASN A 283 3.41 13.37 -0.14
C ASN A 283 3.24 13.42 -1.66
N ASP A 284 2.43 12.49 -2.21
CA ASP A 284 2.12 12.44 -3.65
C ASP A 284 1.44 13.72 -4.19
N ASP A 285 0.88 14.55 -3.30
CA ASP A 285 0.21 15.81 -3.62
C ASP A 285 1.17 17.01 -3.75
N ASP A 286 2.44 16.84 -3.34
CA ASP A 286 3.45 17.90 -3.39
C ASP A 286 4.42 17.66 -4.55
N HIS A 287 4.57 18.65 -5.43
CA HIS A 287 5.59 18.61 -6.49
C HIS A 287 6.99 18.87 -5.94
N HIS A 288 7.10 19.42 -4.73
CA HIS A 288 8.34 19.66 -4.05
C HIS A 288 8.54 18.56 -3.00
N HIS A 289 9.57 17.72 -3.19
CA HIS A 289 9.94 16.60 -2.30
C HIS A 289 10.42 17.05 -0.90
N ASP A 290 10.06 18.25 -0.45
CA ASP A 290 10.55 18.92 0.76
C ASP A 290 10.03 18.22 2.03
N HIS A 291 8.93 17.48 1.92
CA HIS A 291 8.32 16.74 3.03
C HIS A 291 8.60 15.23 3.00
N ASP A 292 9.39 14.75 2.03
CA ASP A 292 9.74 13.34 1.95
C ASP A 292 10.65 12.95 3.12
N ALA A 293 10.27 11.90 3.83
CA ALA A 293 11.07 11.35 4.93
C ALA A 293 11.25 9.84 4.78
N MET A 294 12.48 9.37 5.02
CA MET A 294 12.80 7.94 5.11
C MET A 294 13.03 7.57 6.58
N TYR A 295 12.42 6.47 7.01
CA TYR A 295 12.51 5.96 8.37
C TYR A 295 12.97 4.51 8.36
N VAL A 296 13.88 4.18 9.29
CA VAL A 296 14.33 2.80 9.55
C VAL A 296 14.06 2.43 11.00
N VAL A 297 13.71 1.17 11.24
CA VAL A 297 13.63 0.60 12.58
C VAL A 297 14.76 -0.40 12.75
N ASP A 298 15.66 -0.16 13.71
CA ASP A 298 16.66 -1.16 14.12
C ASP A 298 15.92 -2.31 14.80
N GLU A 299 15.84 -3.45 14.12
CA GLU A 299 15.08 -4.64 14.55
C GLU A 299 15.59 -5.22 15.88
N SER A 300 16.88 -5.04 16.18
CA SER A 300 17.53 -5.59 17.36
C SER A 300 17.38 -4.67 18.58
N LYS A 301 17.52 -3.36 18.37
CA LYS A 301 17.51 -2.37 19.46
C LYS A 301 16.12 -1.84 19.75
N GLY A 302 15.26 -1.74 18.73
CA GLY A 302 13.96 -1.08 18.81
C GLY A 302 14.06 0.44 18.65
N VAL A 303 15.02 0.91 17.83
CA VAL A 303 15.27 2.34 17.61
C VAL A 303 14.70 2.76 16.25
N LEU A 304 13.77 3.72 16.26
CA LEU A 304 13.26 4.37 15.06
C LEU A 304 14.15 5.57 14.74
N SER A 305 14.71 5.60 13.53
CA SER A 305 15.55 6.70 13.05
C SER A 305 15.03 7.26 11.74
N LYS A 306 15.29 8.54 11.49
CA LYS A 306 15.00 9.25 10.25
C LYS A 306 16.31 9.55 9.52
N TYR A 307 16.33 9.38 8.21
CA TYR A 307 17.51 9.73 7.42
C TYR A 307 17.63 11.24 7.20
N VAL A 308 18.86 11.76 7.26
CA VAL A 308 19.22 13.16 7.02
C VAL A 308 20.23 13.21 5.87
N ASP A 309 19.78 13.68 4.72
CA ASP A 309 20.58 13.69 3.49
C ASP A 309 21.84 14.54 3.57
N GLU A 310 21.78 15.69 4.26
CA GLU A 310 22.86 16.68 4.31
C GLU A 310 24.17 16.10 4.85
N ASN A 311 24.05 15.15 5.79
CA ASN A 311 25.17 14.56 6.51
C ASN A 311 25.35 13.07 6.23
N ASP A 312 24.56 12.48 5.31
CA ASP A 312 24.50 11.04 5.06
C ASP A 312 24.39 10.24 6.38
N CYS A 313 23.41 10.56 7.23
CA CYS A 313 23.32 9.93 8.55
C CYS A 313 21.87 9.68 8.99
N TRP A 314 21.72 8.84 10.00
CA TRP A 314 20.44 8.49 10.60
C TRP A 314 20.32 9.12 11.98
N GLU A 315 19.30 9.95 12.18
CA GLU A 315 19.00 10.60 13.45
C GLU A 315 17.91 9.85 14.19
N VAL A 316 18.10 9.63 15.50
CA VAL A 316 17.14 8.91 16.33
C VAL A 316 15.88 9.76 16.53
N VAL A 317 14.74 9.21 16.15
CA VAL A 317 13.41 9.78 16.42
C VAL A 317 12.91 9.30 17.78
N MET A 318 13.03 8.00 18.05
CA MET A 318 12.71 7.42 19.35
C MET A 318 13.36 6.06 19.56
N ASP A 319 13.42 5.64 20.82
CA ASP A 319 13.77 4.29 21.25
C ASP A 319 12.58 3.70 22.02
N SER A 320 12.18 2.49 21.67
CA SER A 320 11.23 1.73 22.46
C SER A 320 11.41 0.23 22.29
N VAL A 321 11.44 -0.50 23.40
CA VAL A 321 11.50 -1.96 23.41
C VAL A 321 10.35 -2.63 22.66
N VAL A 322 9.21 -1.94 22.48
CA VAL A 322 8.08 -2.49 21.70
C VAL A 322 8.35 -2.51 20.19
N LEU A 323 9.36 -1.79 19.71
CA LEU A 323 9.80 -1.78 18.31
C LEU A 323 10.83 -2.88 17.99
N ARG A 324 11.29 -3.64 18.99
CA ARG A 324 12.15 -4.79 18.75
C ARG A 324 11.42 -5.86 17.94
N GLU A 325 12.21 -6.65 17.21
CA GLU A 325 11.72 -7.67 16.28
C GLU A 325 10.84 -7.06 15.18
N ALA A 326 11.20 -5.86 14.71
CA ALA A 326 10.55 -5.22 13.59
C ALA A 326 10.80 -6.00 12.29
N GLU A 327 9.74 -6.35 11.58
CA GLU A 327 9.83 -7.18 10.36
C GLU A 327 9.40 -6.44 9.10
N GLN A 328 8.40 -5.57 9.23
CA GLN A 328 7.82 -4.76 8.17
C GLN A 328 7.53 -3.37 8.71
N VAL A 329 7.60 -2.37 7.84
CA VAL A 329 7.23 -1.00 8.18
C VAL A 329 6.55 -0.33 7.01
N CYS A 330 5.57 0.51 7.30
CA CYS A 330 5.07 1.47 6.34
C CYS A 330 4.99 2.85 6.99
N ALA A 331 5.22 3.90 6.21
CA ALA A 331 5.19 5.27 6.67
C ALA A 331 4.31 6.12 5.76
N GLY A 332 3.67 7.13 6.32
CA GLY A 332 2.79 8.01 5.57
C GLY A 332 1.93 8.85 6.49
N ARG A 333 1.58 10.06 6.04
CA ARG A 333 0.63 10.96 6.74
C ARG A 333 1.01 11.22 8.20
N GLY A 334 2.32 11.35 8.48
CA GLY A 334 2.84 11.60 9.83
C GLY A 334 2.77 10.40 10.77
N ARG A 335 2.67 9.18 10.23
CA ARG A 335 2.66 7.93 10.98
C ARG A 335 3.71 6.97 10.45
N VAL A 336 4.30 6.19 11.35
CA VAL A 336 5.11 5.01 11.04
C VAL A 336 4.45 3.82 11.71
N CYS A 337 4.05 2.82 10.92
CA CYS A 337 3.40 1.60 11.38
C CYS A 337 4.37 0.44 11.21
N VAL A 338 4.71 -0.24 12.31
CA VAL A 338 5.73 -1.27 12.36
C VAL A 338 5.09 -2.59 12.75
N VAL A 339 5.33 -3.64 11.98
CA VAL A 339 4.95 -5.01 12.37
C VAL A 339 6.08 -5.57 13.20
N CYS A 340 5.77 -6.01 14.41
CA CYS A 340 6.77 -6.55 15.33
C CYS A 340 6.38 -7.95 15.80
N ALA A 341 7.35 -8.63 16.42
CA ALA A 341 7.15 -9.87 17.18
C ALA A 341 6.40 -10.95 16.39
N ASN A 342 6.93 -11.35 15.23
CA ASN A 342 6.34 -12.40 14.38
C ASN A 342 4.93 -12.09 13.87
N GLY A 343 4.62 -10.81 13.68
CA GLY A 343 3.32 -10.38 13.16
C GLY A 343 2.23 -10.34 14.22
N THR A 344 2.55 -10.55 15.49
CA THR A 344 1.55 -10.58 16.58
C THR A 344 1.07 -9.19 16.98
N ARG A 345 1.78 -8.12 16.62
CA ARG A 345 1.39 -6.75 16.93
C ARG A 345 1.80 -5.76 15.85
N ILE A 346 1.03 -4.69 15.73
CA ILE A 346 1.38 -3.50 14.94
C ILE A 346 1.63 -2.34 15.90
N VAL A 347 2.79 -1.72 15.82
CA VAL A 347 3.16 -0.55 16.63
C VAL A 347 3.03 0.69 15.75
N VAL A 348 2.24 1.66 16.18
CA VAL A 348 2.04 2.91 15.46
C VAL A 348 2.75 4.03 16.21
N VAL A 349 3.58 4.78 15.48
CA VAL A 349 4.31 5.94 15.96
C VAL A 349 3.80 7.20 15.27
N ASP A 350 3.37 8.18 16.05
CA ASP A 350 3.13 9.55 15.62
C ASP A 350 4.46 10.30 15.54
N VAL A 351 4.96 10.52 14.32
CA VAL A 351 6.26 11.17 14.07
C VAL A 351 6.14 12.67 13.84
N VAL A 352 4.93 13.23 13.91
CA VAL A 352 4.69 14.69 13.75
C VAL A 352 4.32 15.37 15.07
N ALA A 353 4.02 14.60 16.12
CA ALA A 353 3.84 15.14 17.45
C ALA A 353 5.16 15.73 18.00
N PRO A 354 5.12 16.82 18.82
CA PRO A 354 6.32 17.43 19.41
C PRO A 354 7.16 16.44 20.23
N LEU A 355 6.49 15.47 20.85
CA LEU A 355 7.09 14.27 21.41
C LEU A 355 6.45 13.07 20.70
N PRO A 356 7.23 12.17 20.09
CA PRO A 356 6.69 11.01 19.41
C PRO A 356 5.78 10.19 20.33
N ARG A 357 4.56 9.93 19.86
CA ARG A 357 3.60 9.09 20.60
C ARG A 357 3.57 7.70 20.00
N ILE A 358 3.47 6.69 20.85
CA ILE A 358 3.48 5.29 20.44
C ILE A 358 2.31 4.54 21.07
N TRP A 359 1.66 3.69 20.29
CA TRP A 359 0.62 2.79 20.76
C TRP A 359 0.61 1.50 19.95
N VAL A 360 0.02 0.46 20.53
CA VAL A 360 -0.10 -0.85 19.91
C VAL A 360 -1.50 -1.03 19.34
N VAL A 361 -1.56 -1.60 18.14
CA VAL A 361 -2.74 -2.04 17.45
C VAL A 361 -2.66 -3.55 17.31
N GLU A 362 -3.59 -4.25 17.94
CA GLU A 362 -3.69 -5.69 17.87
C GLU A 362 -4.31 -6.12 16.53
N PRO A 363 -3.76 -7.13 15.84
CA PRO A 363 -4.40 -7.73 14.68
C PRO A 363 -5.70 -8.45 15.09
N PRO A 364 -6.55 -8.84 14.12
CA PRO A 364 -7.70 -9.68 14.43
C PRO A 364 -7.26 -10.97 15.15
N PRO A 365 -8.08 -11.52 16.07
CA PRO A 365 -7.72 -12.68 16.87
C PRO A 365 -7.26 -13.86 16.01
N MET A 366 -6.22 -14.55 16.48
CA MET A 366 -5.66 -15.75 15.81
C MET A 366 -5.15 -15.49 14.39
N LEU A 367 -4.69 -14.27 14.09
CA LEU A 367 -4.03 -13.94 12.84
C LEU A 367 -2.73 -13.18 13.10
N GLU A 368 -1.72 -13.45 12.27
CA GLU A 368 -0.43 -12.77 12.27
C GLU A 368 -0.33 -11.83 11.06
N VAL A 369 0.23 -10.66 11.27
CA VAL A 369 0.43 -9.65 10.23
C VAL A 369 1.66 -9.98 9.41
N VAL A 370 1.46 -10.10 8.09
CA VAL A 370 2.52 -10.39 7.12
C VAL A 370 3.08 -9.11 6.51
N ALA A 371 2.21 -8.14 6.21
CA ALA A 371 2.56 -6.86 5.61
C ALA A 371 1.52 -5.79 6.00
N VAL A 372 1.94 -4.52 6.01
CA VAL A 372 1.09 -3.37 6.37
C VAL A 372 1.22 -2.23 5.38
N HIS A 373 0.12 -1.53 5.14
CA HIS A 373 0.04 -0.43 4.18
C HIS A 373 -0.86 0.69 4.69
N ILE A 374 -0.52 1.94 4.40
CA ILE A 374 -1.38 3.10 4.66
C ILE A 374 -2.02 3.52 3.33
N LEU A 375 -3.32 3.34 3.19
CA LEU A 375 -4.05 3.58 1.94
C LEU A 375 -5.35 4.35 2.22
N PRO A 376 -5.95 4.99 1.20
CA PRO A 376 -7.28 5.57 1.34
C PRO A 376 -8.24 4.53 1.91
N ARG A 377 -9.11 4.94 2.84
CA ARG A 377 -10.14 4.07 3.39
C ARG A 377 -11.01 3.46 2.28
N MET A 378 -11.69 2.35 2.59
CA MET A 378 -12.77 1.84 1.73
C MET A 378 -14.05 2.68 1.87
N CYS A 379 -14.63 3.10 0.75
CA CYS A 379 -15.94 3.78 0.76
C CYS A 379 -17.02 2.87 1.38
N ARG A 380 -18.16 3.41 1.81
CA ARG A 380 -19.35 2.57 2.10
C ARG A 380 -20.40 2.90 1.04
N LEU A 381 -20.93 1.86 0.39
CA LEU A 381 -22.13 2.03 -0.42
C LEU A 381 -23.27 2.07 0.60
N ASP A 382 -24.08 3.11 0.51
CA ASP A 382 -25.23 3.35 1.41
C ASP A 382 -26.22 2.18 1.42
#